data_AF-A0A2G6D5V7-F1
#
_entry.id   AF-A0A2G6D5V7-F1
#
_cell.length_a   1.000
_cell.length_b   1.000
_cell.length_c   1.000
_cell.angle_alpha   90.00
_cell.angle_beta   90.00
_cell.angle_gamma   90.00
#
_symmetry.space_group_name_H-M   'P 1'
#
loop_
_entity.id
_entity.type
_entity.pdbx_description
1 polymer ?
#
loop_
_entity_poly.entity_id
_entity_poly.type
_entity_poly.pdbx_seq_one_letter_code
_entity_poly.pdbx_strand_id
1 'polypeptide(L)'
;MTRTVSVIGWMAILTIITPNIMTSIKLIASIILLASSAAQAGMYRWVDESGKVYFSDRVPPSIAQKGHTTLNKNGVEAEHVVSAEVRRLKKEEALKKNQLAAELTEAKRLEEEQKRKDEQLLATYENREEIIAFYRKKLSRIDQSIGIWSARDESLSQKLIRLRKQREKTKDEMTRLTLDMQIKNAHDSLRKYRKAIKLNKADRETVVTQYKETLVRFDHLSKLDQ
;
A
#
# COMPACT_ATOMS: atom_id res chain seq x y z
N MET A 1 -25.59 16.62 -79.58
CA MET A 1 -24.60 17.43 -78.82
C MET A 1 -24.50 18.77 -79.54
N THR A 2 -24.49 19.95 -78.91
CA THR A 2 -24.54 20.33 -77.48
C THR A 2 -25.05 21.78 -77.36
N ARG A 3 -25.46 22.22 -76.16
CA ARG A 3 -26.26 23.44 -75.93
C ARG A 3 -25.56 24.79 -76.18
N THR A 4 -26.38 25.75 -76.57
CA THR A 4 -26.26 27.23 -76.51
C THR A 4 -27.67 27.77 -76.14
N VAL A 5 -27.93 29.02 -75.70
CA VAL A 5 -27.14 30.15 -75.17
C VAL A 5 -28.07 30.82 -74.13
N SER A 6 -27.67 31.05 -72.88
CA SER A 6 -26.89 32.18 -72.31
C SER A 6 -27.67 33.51 -72.14
N VAL A 7 -27.61 34.03 -70.89
CA VAL A 7 -27.75 35.43 -70.40
C VAL A 7 -29.13 36.17 -70.35
N ILE A 8 -29.25 37.01 -69.28
CA ILE A 8 -30.17 38.17 -69.02
C ILE A 8 -31.66 37.82 -68.81
N GLY A 9 -32.42 38.34 -67.83
CA GLY A 9 -32.13 39.30 -66.75
C GLY A 9 -33.19 40.43 -66.70
N TRP A 10 -33.58 40.86 -65.49
CA TRP A 10 -34.54 41.96 -65.20
C TRP A 10 -35.99 41.62 -65.64
N MET A 11 -37.10 42.14 -65.09
CA MET A 11 -37.39 43.28 -64.21
C MET A 11 -38.29 42.90 -63.02
N ALA A 12 -38.39 43.78 -62.02
CA ALA A 12 -39.26 43.63 -60.85
C ALA A 12 -40.54 44.49 -60.92
N ILE A 13 -41.38 44.39 -59.87
CA ILE A 13 -42.50 45.29 -59.46
C ILE A 13 -43.74 45.24 -60.41
N LEU A 14 -45.02 45.19 -60.00
CA LEU A 14 -45.79 45.44 -58.76
C LEU A 14 -46.69 44.23 -58.40
N THR A 15 -47.14 44.03 -57.15
CA THR A 15 -48.41 44.60 -56.59
C THR A 15 -48.50 44.38 -55.06
N ILE A 16 -49.24 45.27 -54.38
CA ILE A 16 -49.76 45.24 -52.99
C ILE A 16 -48.82 45.68 -51.85
N ILE A 17 -49.23 46.79 -51.23
CA ILE A 17 -48.69 47.46 -50.03
C ILE A 17 -49.29 46.83 -48.76
N THR A 18 -48.49 46.56 -47.71
CA THR A 18 -48.93 46.69 -46.29
C THR A 18 -47.72 46.93 -45.34
N PRO A 19 -47.75 47.93 -44.44
CA PRO A 19 -46.59 48.31 -43.62
C PRO A 19 -46.55 47.70 -42.19
N ASN A 20 -47.13 46.52 -41.95
CA ASN A 20 -47.33 45.98 -40.58
C ASN A 20 -46.40 44.82 -40.16
N ILE A 21 -45.48 44.38 -41.02
CA ILE A 21 -44.68 43.16 -40.79
C ILE A 21 -43.42 43.44 -39.94
N MET A 22 -42.81 44.63 -40.08
CA MET A 22 -41.56 45.00 -39.39
C MET A 22 -41.72 45.31 -37.89
N THR A 23 -42.93 45.62 -37.41
CA THR A 23 -43.24 45.81 -35.99
C THR A 23 -43.43 44.47 -35.29
N SER A 24 -44.14 43.55 -35.93
CA SER A 24 -44.48 42.21 -35.42
C SER A 24 -43.23 41.37 -35.13
N ILE A 25 -42.22 41.37 -36.02
CA ILE A 25 -40.99 40.60 -35.83
C ILE A 25 -40.15 41.13 -34.66
N LYS A 26 -40.08 42.46 -34.48
CA LYS A 26 -39.37 43.07 -33.33
C LYS A 26 -40.05 42.74 -32.00
N LEU A 27 -41.38 42.66 -31.98
CA LEU A 27 -42.14 42.27 -30.80
C LEU A 27 -41.88 40.80 -30.42
N ILE A 28 -41.91 39.88 -31.40
CA ILE A 28 -41.67 38.44 -31.18
C ILE A 28 -40.23 38.17 -30.73
N ALA A 29 -39.24 38.81 -31.35
CA ALA A 29 -37.83 38.69 -30.94
C ALA A 29 -37.59 39.21 -29.50
N SER A 30 -38.29 40.29 -29.11
CA SER A 30 -38.26 40.79 -27.73
C SER A 30 -38.84 39.78 -26.73
N ILE A 31 -40.01 39.19 -27.05
CA ILE A 31 -40.69 38.21 -26.17
C ILE A 31 -39.83 36.96 -25.93
N ILE A 32 -39.11 36.46 -26.95
CA ILE A 32 -38.25 35.28 -26.81
C ILE A 32 -37.03 35.56 -25.92
N LEU A 33 -36.45 36.77 -25.98
CA LEU A 33 -35.28 37.14 -25.17
C LEU A 33 -35.62 37.27 -23.67
N LEU A 34 -36.88 37.57 -23.33
CA LEU A 34 -37.38 37.64 -21.95
C LEU A 34 -37.74 36.27 -21.34
N ALA A 35 -37.82 35.20 -22.13
CA ALA A 35 -38.38 33.92 -21.68
C ALA A 35 -37.37 32.95 -21.00
N SER A 36 -36.06 33.15 -21.13
CA SER A 36 -35.05 32.14 -20.76
C SER A 36 -34.33 32.35 -19.43
N SER A 37 -34.66 33.40 -18.65
CA SER A 37 -34.23 33.51 -17.24
C SER A 37 -35.27 32.87 -16.32
N ALA A 38 -35.54 31.57 -16.52
CA ALA A 38 -36.20 30.74 -15.52
C ALA A 38 -35.22 30.48 -14.37
N ALA A 39 -34.92 31.54 -13.59
CA ALA A 39 -34.11 31.44 -12.39
C ALA A 39 -34.78 30.45 -11.44
N GLN A 40 -34.17 29.28 -11.27
CA GLN A 40 -34.72 28.19 -10.49
C GLN A 40 -34.50 28.49 -8.99
N ALA A 41 -35.30 29.42 -8.48
CA ALA A 41 -35.27 29.88 -7.09
C ALA A 41 -35.65 28.72 -6.15
N GLY A 42 -34.64 28.20 -5.45
CA GLY A 42 -34.84 27.33 -4.30
C GLY A 42 -35.14 28.18 -3.08
N MET A 43 -36.18 27.82 -2.32
CA MET A 43 -36.49 28.45 -1.04
C MET A 43 -35.68 27.73 0.04
N TYR A 44 -34.89 28.47 0.84
CA TYR A 44 -34.05 27.91 1.90
C TYR A 44 -34.64 28.22 3.27
N ARG A 45 -34.68 27.21 4.13
CA ARG A 45 -35.14 27.27 5.53
C ARG A 45 -33.95 27.04 6.47
N TRP A 46 -33.79 27.89 7.48
CA TRP A 46 -32.85 27.65 8.59
C TRP A 46 -33.41 28.14 9.92
N VAL A 47 -32.73 27.77 11.01
CA VAL A 47 -33.04 28.21 12.38
C VAL A 47 -31.83 28.96 12.92
N ASP A 48 -32.05 30.09 13.58
CA ASP A 48 -30.98 30.86 14.22
C ASP A 48 -30.73 30.43 15.68
N GLU A 49 -29.76 31.07 16.33
CA GLU A 49 -29.38 30.79 17.72
C GLU A 49 -30.46 31.15 18.76
N SER A 50 -31.47 31.94 18.36
CA SER A 50 -32.65 32.26 19.18
C SER A 50 -33.81 31.28 18.97
N GLY A 51 -33.64 30.27 18.11
CA GLY A 51 -34.68 29.32 17.74
C GLY A 51 -35.68 29.85 16.69
N LYS A 52 -35.45 31.04 16.13
CA LYS A 52 -36.32 31.62 15.10
C LYS A 52 -36.05 30.99 13.74
N VAL A 53 -37.12 30.60 13.06
CA VAL A 53 -37.08 30.04 11.70
C VAL A 53 -37.09 31.17 10.66
N TYR A 54 -36.20 31.09 9.68
CA TYR A 54 -36.11 32.02 8.56
C TYR A 54 -36.29 31.28 7.24
N PHE A 55 -36.87 31.97 6.27
CA PHE A 55 -37.04 31.53 4.89
C PHE A 55 -36.44 32.59 3.95
N SER A 56 -35.66 32.19 2.95
CA SER A 56 -35.13 33.12 1.94
C SER A 56 -34.74 32.39 0.65
N ASP A 57 -34.80 33.10 -0.48
CA ASP A 57 -34.37 32.61 -1.80
C ASP A 57 -32.84 32.52 -1.95
N ARG A 58 -32.07 33.01 -0.96
CA ARG A 58 -30.61 32.89 -0.89
C ARG A 58 -30.14 32.62 0.54
N VAL A 59 -29.27 31.62 0.71
CA VAL A 59 -28.58 31.36 1.98
C VAL A 59 -27.56 32.47 2.25
N PRO A 60 -27.62 33.20 3.38
CA PRO A 60 -26.61 34.19 3.73
C PRO A 60 -25.24 33.54 3.99
N PRO A 61 -24.10 34.20 3.67
CA PRO A 61 -22.76 33.65 3.91
C PRO A 61 -22.50 33.23 5.37
N SER A 62 -23.11 33.92 6.34
CA SER A 62 -23.05 33.61 7.78
C SER A 62 -23.78 32.31 8.17
N ILE A 63 -24.71 31.84 7.34
CA ILE A 63 -25.49 30.61 7.55
C ILE A 63 -25.02 29.49 6.62
N ALA A 64 -24.26 29.76 5.56
CA ALA A 64 -23.76 28.75 4.62
C ALA A 64 -22.92 27.61 5.28
N GLN A 65 -22.29 27.88 6.43
CA GLN A 65 -21.61 26.85 7.25
C GLN A 65 -22.49 26.26 8.37
N LYS A 66 -23.60 26.92 8.72
CA LYS A 66 -24.62 26.39 9.63
C LYS A 66 -25.60 25.51 8.82
N GLY A 67 -26.36 24.66 9.51
CA GLY A 67 -27.25 23.73 8.81
C GLY A 67 -28.43 24.47 8.17
N HIS A 68 -28.85 24.05 6.97
CA HIS A 68 -30.00 24.61 6.26
C HIS A 68 -30.73 23.55 5.43
N THR A 69 -32.03 23.72 5.23
CA THR A 69 -32.86 22.85 4.40
C THR A 69 -33.30 23.59 3.14
N THR A 70 -33.13 22.98 1.98
CA THR A 70 -33.71 23.46 0.72
C THR A 70 -35.14 22.92 0.60
N LEU A 71 -36.07 23.73 0.09
CA LEU A 71 -37.46 23.35 -0.14
C LEU A 71 -37.72 23.30 -1.65
N ASN A 72 -38.53 22.33 -2.08
CA ASN A 72 -39.01 22.26 -3.45
C ASN A 72 -40.13 23.29 -3.72
N LYS A 73 -40.61 23.34 -4.98
CA LYS A 73 -41.67 24.26 -5.43
C LYS A 73 -43.01 24.12 -4.68
N ASN A 74 -43.20 23.03 -3.92
CA ASN A 74 -44.40 22.73 -3.15
C ASN A 74 -44.19 23.00 -1.64
N GLY A 75 -43.07 23.61 -1.25
CA GLY A 75 -42.73 23.90 0.15
C GLY A 75 -42.25 22.68 0.96
N VAL A 76 -42.07 21.52 0.32
CA VAL A 76 -41.63 20.27 0.97
C VAL A 76 -40.10 20.24 1.00
N GLU A 77 -39.52 19.74 2.09
CA GLU A 77 -38.07 19.59 2.24
C GLU A 77 -37.48 18.70 1.13
N ALA A 78 -36.51 19.25 0.40
CA ALA A 78 -35.88 18.61 -0.76
C ALA A 78 -34.47 18.09 -0.43
N GLU A 79 -33.66 18.90 0.26
CA GLU A 79 -32.31 18.52 0.69
C GLU A 79 -31.97 19.18 2.02
N HIS A 80 -31.42 18.43 2.97
CA HIS A 80 -30.98 18.97 4.27
C HIS A 80 -29.44 18.97 4.37
N VAL A 81 -28.86 20.16 4.34
CA VAL A 81 -27.42 20.36 4.49
C VAL A 81 -27.09 20.52 5.98
N VAL A 82 -26.40 19.52 6.54
CA VAL A 82 -25.87 19.59 7.91
C VAL A 82 -24.70 20.58 8.04
N SER A 83 -24.55 21.17 9.23
CA SER A 83 -23.50 22.17 9.50
C SER A 83 -22.09 21.65 9.23
N ALA A 84 -21.15 22.55 8.96
CA ALA A 84 -19.75 22.22 8.73
C ALA A 84 -19.14 21.43 9.91
N GLU A 85 -19.50 21.81 11.14
CA GLU A 85 -19.04 21.11 12.35
C GLU A 85 -19.62 19.69 12.46
N VAL A 86 -20.92 19.50 12.21
CA VAL A 86 -21.52 18.15 12.20
C VAL A 86 -20.91 17.28 11.08
N ARG A 87 -20.55 17.88 9.92
CA ARG A 87 -19.82 17.17 8.86
C ARG A 87 -18.39 16.81 9.28
N ARG A 88 -17.68 17.70 9.98
CA ARG A 88 -16.34 17.45 10.53
C ARG A 88 -16.37 16.29 11.54
N LEU A 89 -17.26 16.35 12.52
CA LEU A 89 -17.43 15.31 13.54
C LEU A 89 -17.80 13.96 12.91
N LYS A 90 -18.76 13.92 11.98
CA LYS A 90 -19.11 12.67 11.25
C LYS A 90 -17.93 12.11 10.45
N LYS A 91 -17.09 12.97 9.85
CA LYS A 91 -15.89 12.54 9.12
C LYS A 91 -14.82 11.99 10.07
N GLU A 92 -14.65 12.59 11.25
CA GLU A 92 -13.72 12.10 12.28
C GLU A 92 -14.20 10.78 12.91
N GLU A 93 -15.50 10.63 13.17
CA GLU A 93 -16.08 9.35 13.58
C GLU A 93 -15.90 8.26 12.52
N ALA A 94 -16.16 8.58 11.25
CA ALA A 94 -15.95 7.63 10.15
C ALA A 94 -14.48 7.23 10.02
N LEU A 95 -13.54 8.17 10.16
CA LEU A 95 -12.11 7.88 10.15
C LEU A 95 -11.70 6.98 11.32
N LYS A 96 -12.17 7.26 12.55
CA LYS A 96 -11.92 6.41 13.73
C LYS A 96 -12.51 5.01 13.57
N LYS A 97 -13.73 4.89 13.05
CA LYS A 97 -14.36 3.59 12.75
C LYS A 97 -13.57 2.81 11.70
N ASN A 98 -13.10 3.46 10.65
CA ASN A 98 -12.27 2.83 9.62
C ASN A 98 -10.90 2.38 10.16
N GLN A 99 -10.26 3.18 11.02
CA GLN A 99 -9.01 2.81 11.70
C GLN A 99 -9.19 1.58 12.60
N LEU A 100 -10.22 1.58 13.45
CA LEU A 100 -10.54 0.45 14.32
C LEU A 100 -10.90 -0.81 13.50
N ALA A 101 -11.65 -0.67 12.41
CA ALA A 101 -11.97 -1.78 11.51
C ALA A 101 -10.72 -2.35 10.82
N ALA A 102 -9.77 -1.50 10.41
CA ALA A 102 -8.50 -1.94 9.85
C ALA A 102 -7.64 -2.67 10.89
N GLU A 103 -7.53 -2.13 12.12
CA GLU A 103 -6.81 -2.76 13.23
C GLU A 103 -7.41 -4.14 13.59
N LEU A 104 -8.74 -4.23 13.70
CA LEU A 104 -9.44 -5.51 13.92
C LEU A 104 -9.25 -6.50 12.76
N THR A 105 -9.15 -6.01 11.52
CA THR A 105 -8.91 -6.87 10.34
C THR A 105 -7.49 -7.41 10.34
N GLU A 106 -6.48 -6.59 10.63
CA GLU A 106 -5.10 -7.04 10.76
C GLU A 106 -4.90 -7.97 11.97
N ALA A 107 -5.55 -7.69 13.11
CA ALA A 107 -5.53 -8.58 14.27
C ALA A 107 -6.08 -9.98 13.93
N LYS A 108 -7.24 -10.04 13.27
CA LYS A 108 -7.82 -11.31 12.78
C LYS A 108 -6.91 -12.01 11.77
N ARG A 109 -6.34 -11.27 10.82
CA ARG A 109 -5.41 -11.83 9.81
C ARG A 109 -4.18 -12.46 10.48
N LEU A 110 -3.65 -11.83 11.52
CA LEU A 110 -2.53 -12.36 12.31
C LEU A 110 -2.94 -13.59 13.14
N GLU A 111 -4.13 -13.57 13.74
CA GLU A 111 -4.69 -14.72 14.48
C GLU A 111 -4.91 -15.94 13.55
N GLU A 112 -5.54 -15.74 12.40
CA GLU A 112 -5.72 -16.76 11.36
C GLU A 112 -4.38 -17.31 10.84
N GLU A 113 -3.38 -16.43 10.67
CA GLU A 113 -2.03 -16.85 10.25
C GLU A 113 -1.33 -17.69 11.32
N GLN A 114 -1.51 -17.37 12.61
CA GLN A 114 -0.99 -18.18 13.72
C GLN A 114 -1.72 -19.52 13.81
N LYS A 115 -3.06 -19.52 13.78
CA LYS A 115 -3.87 -20.75 13.79
C LYS A 115 -3.46 -21.71 12.69
N ARG A 116 -3.27 -21.21 11.46
CA ARG A 116 -2.76 -22.02 10.33
C ARG A 116 -1.35 -22.57 10.57
N LYS A 117 -0.46 -21.81 11.23
CA LYS A 117 0.89 -22.30 11.61
C LYS A 117 0.82 -23.37 12.70
N ASP A 118 -0.10 -23.25 13.64
CA ASP A 118 -0.34 -24.22 14.71
C ASP A 118 -0.93 -25.52 14.16
N GLU A 119 -1.95 -25.42 13.31
CA GLU A 119 -2.52 -26.55 12.55
C GLU A 119 -1.45 -27.25 11.72
N GLN A 120 -0.62 -26.49 11.00
CA GLN A 120 0.52 -27.05 10.26
C GLN A 120 1.55 -27.70 11.19
N LEU A 121 1.83 -27.13 12.36
CA LEU A 121 2.80 -27.67 13.32
C LEU A 121 2.35 -29.04 13.85
N LEU A 122 1.09 -29.16 14.27
CA LEU A 122 0.48 -30.42 14.72
C LEU A 122 0.36 -31.44 13.57
N ALA A 123 0.07 -31.00 12.36
CA ALA A 123 0.01 -31.88 11.18
C ALA A 123 1.40 -32.31 10.65
N THR A 124 2.48 -31.62 11.04
CA THR A 124 3.86 -31.92 10.60
C THR A 124 4.59 -32.89 11.54
N TYR A 125 4.22 -32.91 12.82
CA TYR A 125 4.85 -33.75 13.83
C TYR A 125 3.79 -34.45 14.68
N GLU A 126 3.77 -35.77 14.66
CA GLU A 126 2.82 -36.58 15.41
C GLU A 126 3.07 -36.48 16.92
N ASN A 127 4.33 -36.28 17.31
CA ASN A 127 4.74 -36.25 18.70
C ASN A 127 6.03 -35.45 18.91
N ARG A 128 6.33 -35.19 20.19
CA ARG A 128 7.48 -34.40 20.64
C ARG A 128 8.84 -34.97 20.22
N GLU A 129 8.97 -36.29 20.13
CA GLU A 129 10.25 -36.93 19.78
C GLU A 129 10.60 -36.77 18.30
N GLU A 130 9.61 -36.62 17.40
CA GLU A 130 9.87 -36.29 15.99
C GLU A 130 10.49 -34.90 15.83
N ILE A 131 10.00 -33.90 16.58
CA ILE A 131 10.59 -32.55 16.64
C ILE A 131 12.04 -32.66 17.10
N ILE A 132 12.30 -33.41 18.18
CA ILE A 132 13.66 -33.62 18.70
C ILE A 132 14.56 -34.29 17.65
N ALA A 133 14.09 -35.35 16.99
CA ALA A 133 14.84 -36.08 15.97
C ALA A 133 15.15 -35.21 14.75
N PHE A 134 14.17 -34.45 14.25
CA PHE A 134 14.32 -33.50 13.15
C PHE A 134 15.37 -32.43 13.46
N TYR A 135 15.23 -31.74 14.60
CA TYR A 135 16.17 -30.68 14.99
C TYR A 135 17.55 -31.23 15.36
N ARG A 136 17.65 -32.41 16.00
CA ARG A 136 18.94 -33.10 16.23
C ARG A 136 19.65 -33.41 14.91
N LYS A 137 18.94 -33.90 13.89
CA LYS A 137 19.50 -34.15 12.54
C LYS A 137 19.89 -32.85 11.83
N LYS A 138 19.13 -31.77 12.00
CA LYS A 138 19.44 -30.43 11.47
C LYS A 138 20.72 -29.87 12.10
N LEU A 139 20.83 -29.89 13.43
CA LEU A 139 21.99 -29.44 14.19
C LEU A 139 23.24 -30.27 13.89
N SER A 140 23.12 -31.61 13.86
CA SER A 140 24.24 -32.52 13.57
C SER A 140 24.92 -32.22 12.22
N ARG A 141 24.16 -31.85 11.18
CA ARG A 141 24.74 -31.43 9.89
C ARG A 141 25.53 -30.11 9.98
N ILE A 142 25.07 -29.17 10.80
CA ILE A 142 25.77 -27.90 11.05
C ILE A 142 27.04 -28.14 11.86
N ASP A 143 26.97 -28.97 12.91
CA ASP A 143 28.11 -29.35 13.74
C ASP A 143 29.19 -30.10 12.92
N GLN A 144 28.79 -31.00 12.00
CA GLN A 144 29.70 -31.64 11.04
C GLN A 144 30.37 -30.62 10.11
N SER A 145 29.62 -29.65 9.57
CA SER A 145 30.17 -28.56 8.76
C SER A 145 31.21 -27.74 9.55
N ILE A 146 30.88 -27.34 10.79
CA ILE A 146 31.81 -26.66 11.70
C ILE A 146 33.07 -27.48 11.92
N GLY A 147 32.95 -28.79 12.18
CA GLY A 147 34.09 -29.70 12.34
C GLY A 147 35.00 -29.74 11.12
N ILE A 148 34.44 -29.93 9.93
CA ILE A 148 35.17 -29.98 8.65
C ILE A 148 35.94 -28.66 8.40
N TRP A 149 35.31 -27.51 8.63
CA TRP A 149 35.98 -26.21 8.44
C TRP A 149 37.04 -25.95 9.51
N SER A 150 36.81 -26.38 10.76
CA SER A 150 37.77 -26.23 11.85
C SER A 150 39.03 -27.07 11.62
N ALA A 151 38.88 -28.33 11.22
CA ALA A 151 40.02 -29.20 10.87
C ALA A 151 40.82 -28.65 9.66
N ARG A 152 40.14 -28.04 8.69
CA ARG A 152 40.80 -27.34 7.56
C ARG A 152 41.54 -26.08 8.02
N ASP A 153 40.97 -25.29 8.93
CA ASP A 153 41.62 -24.10 9.48
C ASP A 153 42.87 -24.45 10.29
N GLU A 154 42.79 -25.49 11.13
CA GLU A 154 43.92 -25.97 11.93
C GLU A 154 45.05 -26.49 11.04
N SER A 155 44.76 -27.43 10.15
CA SER A 155 45.75 -28.01 9.24
C SER A 155 46.45 -26.96 8.37
N LEU A 156 45.69 -26.00 7.85
CA LEU A 156 46.23 -24.89 7.07
C LEU A 156 47.01 -23.88 7.93
N SER A 157 46.60 -23.65 9.18
CA SER A 157 47.37 -22.81 10.13
C SER A 157 48.72 -23.44 10.45
N GLN A 158 48.78 -24.75 10.67
CA GLN A 158 50.05 -25.48 10.86
C GLN A 158 50.92 -25.48 9.59
N LYS A 159 50.32 -25.54 8.40
CA LYS A 159 51.05 -25.35 7.13
C LYS A 159 51.61 -23.93 7.00
N LEU A 160 50.82 -22.90 7.35
CA LEU A 160 51.23 -21.49 7.32
C LEU A 160 52.44 -21.21 8.23
N ILE A 161 52.48 -21.79 9.43
CA ILE A 161 53.63 -21.67 10.34
C ILE A 161 54.89 -22.24 9.69
N ARG A 162 54.79 -23.42 9.05
CA ARG A 162 55.92 -24.04 8.32
C ARG A 162 56.38 -23.18 7.13
N LEU A 163 55.46 -22.66 6.33
CA LEU A 163 55.77 -21.78 5.18
C LEU A 163 56.50 -20.50 5.63
N ARG A 164 56.06 -19.86 6.72
CA ARG A 164 56.73 -18.68 7.29
C ARG A 164 58.15 -18.98 7.75
N LYS A 165 58.34 -20.06 8.52
CA LYS A 165 59.65 -20.52 8.98
C LYS A 165 60.59 -20.91 7.83
N GLN A 166 60.05 -21.37 6.71
CA GLN A 166 60.83 -21.62 5.49
C GLN A 166 61.22 -20.29 4.82
N ARG A 167 60.27 -19.37 4.63
CA ARG A 167 60.50 -18.03 4.05
C ARG A 167 61.60 -17.26 4.78
N GLU A 168 61.61 -17.30 6.11
CA GLU A 168 62.63 -16.65 6.96
C GLU A 168 64.04 -17.23 6.77
N LYS A 169 64.17 -18.49 6.35
CA LYS A 169 65.44 -19.18 6.13
C LYS A 169 65.95 -19.08 4.70
N THR A 170 65.06 -18.90 3.74
CA THR A 170 65.39 -18.83 2.30
C THR A 170 66.04 -17.49 1.96
N LYS A 171 67.24 -17.54 1.37
CA LYS A 171 67.94 -16.35 0.83
C LYS A 171 67.64 -16.09 -0.65
N ASP A 172 67.29 -17.12 -1.42
CA ASP A 172 66.95 -17.00 -2.84
C ASP A 172 65.62 -16.25 -3.05
N GLU A 173 65.65 -15.22 -3.89
CA GLU A 173 64.52 -14.30 -4.04
C GLU A 173 63.35 -14.93 -4.81
N MET A 174 63.62 -15.76 -5.83
CA MET A 174 62.56 -16.44 -6.59
C MET A 174 61.78 -17.42 -5.71
N THR A 175 62.48 -18.15 -4.84
CA THR A 175 61.87 -19.03 -3.83
C THR A 175 61.11 -18.22 -2.78
N ARG A 176 61.61 -17.06 -2.35
CA ARG A 176 60.89 -16.16 -1.42
C ARG A 176 59.57 -15.66 -2.02
N LEU A 177 59.58 -15.13 -3.25
CA LEU A 177 58.37 -14.68 -3.95
C LEU A 177 57.32 -15.81 -4.06
N THR A 178 57.78 -17.03 -4.33
CA THR A 178 56.91 -18.23 -4.39
C THR A 178 56.30 -18.55 -3.01
N LEU A 179 57.10 -18.49 -1.94
CA LEU A 179 56.62 -18.71 -0.57
C LEU A 179 55.64 -17.62 -0.12
N ASP A 180 55.85 -16.37 -0.53
CA ASP A 180 54.98 -15.23 -0.22
C ASP A 180 53.60 -15.38 -0.85
N MET A 181 53.56 -15.82 -2.11
CA MET A 181 52.31 -16.16 -2.79
C MET A 181 51.57 -17.32 -2.08
N GLN A 182 52.29 -18.36 -1.64
CA GLN A 182 51.69 -19.46 -0.87
C GLN A 182 51.17 -19.01 0.50
N ILE A 183 51.90 -18.14 1.20
CA ILE A 183 51.49 -17.54 2.49
C ILE A 183 50.22 -16.70 2.31
N LYS A 184 50.16 -15.85 1.27
CA LYS A 184 48.98 -15.05 0.93
C LYS A 184 47.76 -15.94 0.63
N ASN A 185 47.93 -16.96 -0.21
CA ASN A 185 46.86 -17.91 -0.55
C ASN A 185 46.36 -18.69 0.68
N ALA A 186 47.26 -19.02 1.61
CA ALA A 186 46.91 -19.64 2.89
C ALA A 186 46.11 -18.66 3.78
N HIS A 187 46.51 -17.40 3.91
CA HIS A 187 45.72 -16.38 4.62
C HIS A 187 44.32 -16.19 4.03
N ASP A 188 44.22 -16.11 2.70
CA ASP A 188 42.94 -15.92 2.01
C ASP A 188 41.99 -17.11 2.23
N SER A 189 42.54 -18.33 2.28
CA SER A 189 41.77 -19.55 2.57
C SER A 189 41.38 -19.65 4.04
N LEU A 190 42.27 -19.30 4.99
CA LEU A 190 41.94 -19.22 6.42
C LEU A 190 40.82 -18.19 6.68
N ARG A 191 40.84 -17.02 6.03
CA ARG A 191 39.73 -16.05 6.13
C ARG A 191 38.40 -16.64 5.66
N LYS A 192 38.40 -17.43 4.58
CA LYS A 192 37.19 -18.13 4.09
C LYS A 192 36.70 -19.19 5.08
N TYR A 193 37.58 -20.04 5.62
CA TYR A 193 37.20 -21.08 6.59
C TYR A 193 36.67 -20.47 7.89
N ARG A 194 37.33 -19.45 8.44
CA ARG A 194 36.87 -18.74 9.65
C ARG A 194 35.53 -18.03 9.45
N LYS A 195 35.30 -17.45 8.28
CA LYS A 195 33.98 -16.91 7.91
C LYS A 195 32.92 -18.02 7.87
N ALA A 196 33.22 -19.16 7.25
CA ALA A 196 32.30 -20.31 7.21
C ALA A 196 31.97 -20.83 8.63
N ILE A 197 32.97 -21.00 9.49
CA ILE A 197 32.77 -21.40 10.90
C ILE A 197 31.88 -20.39 11.64
N LYS A 198 32.14 -19.08 11.48
CA LYS A 198 31.33 -18.03 12.13
C LYS A 198 29.87 -18.07 11.67
N LEU A 199 29.63 -18.23 10.36
CA LEU A 199 28.27 -18.31 9.82
C LEU A 199 27.56 -19.57 10.31
N ASN A 200 28.18 -20.75 10.19
CA ASN A 200 27.57 -22.00 10.66
C ASN A 200 27.27 -21.96 12.17
N LYS A 201 28.08 -21.28 12.99
CA LYS A 201 27.77 -21.06 14.42
C LYS A 201 26.54 -20.16 14.62
N ALA A 202 26.39 -19.08 13.85
CA ALA A 202 25.18 -18.24 13.92
C ALA A 202 23.93 -18.99 13.43
N ASP A 203 24.05 -19.78 12.36
CA ASP A 203 22.99 -20.64 11.85
C ASP A 203 22.58 -21.69 12.89
N ARG A 204 23.56 -22.29 13.58
CA ARG A 204 23.34 -23.23 14.69
C ARG A 204 22.51 -22.62 15.81
N GLU A 205 22.90 -21.45 16.31
CA GLU A 205 22.14 -20.78 17.39
C GLU A 205 20.74 -20.39 16.93
N THR A 206 20.57 -19.95 15.68
CA THR A 206 19.25 -19.70 15.08
C THR A 206 18.38 -20.97 15.08
N VAL A 207 18.96 -22.13 14.73
CA VAL A 207 18.26 -23.42 14.76
C VAL A 207 17.97 -23.89 16.19
N VAL A 208 18.85 -23.61 17.17
CA VAL A 208 18.60 -23.90 18.59
C VAL A 208 17.43 -23.06 19.14
N THR A 209 17.32 -21.80 18.74
CA THR A 209 16.18 -20.94 19.12
C THR A 209 14.88 -21.47 18.50
N GLN A 210 14.86 -21.71 17.18
CA GLN A 210 13.71 -22.31 16.49
C GLN A 210 13.26 -23.63 17.13
N TYR A 211 14.20 -24.49 17.51
CA TYR A 211 13.92 -25.77 18.17
C TYR A 211 13.20 -25.57 19.52
N LYS A 212 13.70 -24.65 20.36
CA LYS A 212 13.08 -24.34 21.66
C LYS A 212 11.69 -23.75 21.50
N GLU A 213 11.53 -22.78 20.59
CA GLU A 213 10.24 -22.15 20.29
C GLU A 213 9.22 -23.17 19.77
N THR A 214 9.65 -24.05 18.85
CA THR A 214 8.82 -25.12 18.29
C THR A 214 8.36 -26.08 19.39
N LEU A 215 9.26 -26.54 20.27
CA LEU A 215 8.90 -27.42 21.39
C LEU A 215 7.93 -26.74 22.35
N VAL A 216 8.19 -25.49 22.77
CA VAL A 216 7.30 -24.75 23.68
C VAL A 216 5.92 -24.55 23.06
N ARG A 217 5.83 -24.25 21.76
CA ARG A 217 4.54 -24.09 21.08
C ARG A 217 3.80 -25.42 20.94
N PHE A 218 4.50 -26.50 20.57
CA PHE A 218 3.92 -27.84 20.48
C PHE A 218 3.41 -28.33 21.85
N ASP A 219 4.26 -28.28 22.88
CA ASP A 219 3.93 -28.68 24.27
C ASP A 219 2.77 -27.84 24.87
N HIS A 220 2.49 -26.65 24.34
CA HIS A 220 1.32 -25.83 24.68
C HIS A 220 0.07 -26.27 23.91
N LEU A 221 0.17 -26.46 22.59
CA LEU A 221 -0.96 -26.88 21.75
C LEU A 221 -1.47 -28.28 22.11
N SER A 222 -0.57 -29.25 22.31
CA SER A 222 -0.93 -30.63 22.67
C SER A 222 -1.60 -30.77 24.05
N LYS A 223 -1.59 -29.71 24.89
CA LYS A 223 -2.31 -29.66 26.17
C LYS A 223 -3.70 -29.02 26.07
N LEU A 224 -4.01 -28.34 24.96
CA LEU A 224 -5.33 -27.76 24.69
C LEU A 224 -6.25 -28.75 23.96
N ASP A 225 -5.67 -29.82 23.42
CA ASP A 225 -6.35 -30.88 22.65
C ASP A 225 -6.64 -32.14 23.51
N GLN A 226 -6.36 -32.07 24.82
CA GLN A 226 -6.57 -33.12 25.84
C GLN A 226 -7.63 -32.72 26.86
#